data_AF-R9KWK0-F1
#
_entry.id   AF-R9KWK0-F1
#
_cell.length_a   1.000
_cell.length_b   1.000
_cell.length_c   1.000
_cell.angle_alpha   90.00
_cell.angle_beta   90.00
_cell.angle_gamma   90.00
#
_symmetry.space_group_name_H-M   'P 1'
#
loop_
_entity.id
_entity.type
_entity.pdbx_description
1 polymer ?
#
loop_
_entity_poly.entity_id
_entity_poly.type
_entity_poly.pdbx_seq_one_letter_code
_entity_poly.pdbx_strand_id
1 'polypeptide(L)'
;MARKKQPESTGKGKRIHNIRKYLKVETEVEIFACVHITGMIFLYGFFQWLMGNSSVPFQILLGQMALGYVDAWVQKALFFGEKSYTDREYRIRGVLWCMVPGCFTVAAGILGGWFPQGGAMELWFYGLIFAYFTLLWLFLEKVYRRETEEINQLLEQRKRNVKGMGERNG
;
A
#
# COMPACT_ATOMS: atom_id res chain seq x y z
N MET A 1 -43.12 -16.81 -11.86
CA MET A 1 -42.38 -16.04 -10.83
C MET A 1 -41.58 -14.94 -11.51
N ALA A 2 -42.08 -13.69 -11.50
CA ALA A 2 -41.36 -12.56 -12.07
C ALA A 2 -40.22 -12.13 -11.13
N ARG A 3 -38.97 -12.12 -11.63
CA ARG A 3 -37.84 -11.50 -10.93
C ARG A 3 -38.17 -10.02 -10.72
N LYS A 4 -38.38 -9.59 -9.47
CA LYS A 4 -38.37 -8.17 -9.10
C LYS A 4 -37.01 -7.59 -9.51
N LYS A 5 -36.99 -6.73 -10.53
CA LYS A 5 -35.84 -5.86 -10.81
C LYS A 5 -35.57 -5.06 -9.53
N GLN A 6 -34.33 -5.13 -9.02
CA GLN A 6 -33.87 -4.25 -7.96
C GLN A 6 -34.14 -2.79 -8.37
N PRO A 7 -34.64 -1.93 -7.46
CA PRO A 7 -34.87 -0.54 -7.79
C PRO A 7 -33.54 0.10 -8.18
N GLU A 8 -33.50 0.75 -9.34
CA GLU A 8 -32.37 1.54 -9.79
C GLU A 8 -32.02 2.54 -8.69
N SER A 9 -30.82 2.40 -8.14
CA SER A 9 -30.27 3.34 -7.16
C SER A 9 -30.38 4.74 -7.74
N THR A 10 -31.22 5.57 -7.11
CA THR A 10 -31.33 7.01 -7.38
C THR A 10 -29.92 7.62 -7.56
N GLY A 11 -29.76 8.59 -8.48
CA GLY A 11 -28.44 9.18 -8.79
C GLY A 11 -27.68 9.70 -7.55
N LYS A 12 -28.38 10.05 -6.47
CA LYS A 12 -27.81 10.39 -5.16
C LYS A 12 -27.16 9.19 -4.45
N GLY A 13 -27.81 8.01 -4.47
CA GLY A 13 -27.26 6.78 -3.89
C GLY A 13 -25.97 6.33 -4.59
N LYS A 14 -25.92 6.42 -5.92
CA LYS A 14 -24.72 6.12 -6.71
C LYS A 14 -23.56 7.09 -6.38
N ARG A 15 -23.87 8.38 -6.18
CA ARG A 15 -22.88 9.41 -5.82
C ARG A 15 -22.29 9.17 -4.42
N ILE A 16 -23.14 8.90 -3.42
CA ILE A 16 -22.69 8.63 -2.04
C ILE A 16 -21.81 7.38 -1.99
N HIS A 17 -22.19 6.33 -2.73
CA HIS A 17 -21.38 5.11 -2.82
C HIS A 17 -19.99 5.37 -3.40
N ASN A 18 -19.90 6.14 -4.49
CA ASN A 18 -18.63 6.49 -5.12
C ASN A 18 -17.75 7.34 -4.20
N ILE A 19 -18.33 8.31 -3.48
CA ILE A 19 -17.60 9.14 -2.50
C ILE A 19 -17.02 8.26 -1.40
N ARG A 20 -17.81 7.34 -0.85
CA ARG A 20 -17.34 6.43 0.22
C ARG A 20 -16.21 5.52 -0.27
N LYS A 21 -16.31 5.01 -1.51
CA LYS A 21 -15.25 4.20 -2.12
C LYS A 21 -13.96 5.00 -2.30
N TYR A 22 -14.07 6.25 -2.77
CA TYR A 22 -12.93 7.15 -2.90
C TYR A 22 -12.29 7.46 -1.54
N LEU A 23 -13.07 7.85 -0.54
CA LEU A 23 -12.57 8.15 0.80
C LEU A 23 -11.83 6.95 1.41
N LYS A 24 -12.32 5.72 1.21
CA LYS A 24 -11.63 4.53 1.68
C LYS A 24 -10.26 4.37 1.01
N VAL A 25 -10.19 4.59 -0.30
CA VAL A 25 -8.92 4.55 -1.06
C VAL A 25 -7.95 5.62 -0.56
N GLU A 26 -8.43 6.84 -0.39
CA GLU A 26 -7.63 7.97 0.11
C GLU A 26 -7.06 7.68 1.49
N THR A 27 -7.88 7.21 2.44
CA THR A 27 -7.43 6.87 3.79
C THR A 27 -6.38 5.76 3.79
N GLU A 28 -6.53 4.74 2.94
CA GLU A 28 -5.50 3.71 2.79
C GLU A 28 -4.19 4.31 2.27
N VAL A 29 -4.25 5.17 1.25
CA VAL A 29 -3.07 5.86 0.70
C VAL A 29 -2.41 6.76 1.75
N GLU A 30 -3.19 7.54 2.51
CA GLU A 30 -2.66 8.41 3.58
C GLU A 30 -1.92 7.61 4.64
N ILE A 31 -2.46 6.47 5.07
CA ILE A 31 -1.80 5.59 6.05
C ILE A 31 -0.44 5.10 5.50
N PHE A 32 -0.41 4.62 4.26
CA PHE A 32 0.84 4.19 3.62
C PHE A 32 1.84 5.34 3.46
N ALA A 33 1.38 6.49 2.98
CA ALA A 33 2.20 7.68 2.84
C ALA A 33 2.83 8.07 4.17
N CYS A 34 2.05 8.16 5.25
CA CYS A 34 2.57 8.47 6.59
C CYS A 34 3.66 7.49 7.03
N VAL A 35 3.49 6.20 6.78
CA VAL A 35 4.47 5.16 7.14
C VAL A 35 5.75 5.30 6.31
N HIS A 36 5.65 5.57 5.01
CA HIS A 36 6.81 5.81 4.14
C HIS A 36 7.56 7.08 4.53
N ILE A 37 6.84 8.19 4.72
CA ILE A 37 7.40 9.50 5.07
C ILE A 37 8.15 9.39 6.40
N THR A 38 7.50 8.81 7.42
CA THR A 38 8.11 8.64 8.74
C THR A 38 9.36 7.76 8.66
N GLY A 39 9.28 6.64 7.95
CA GLY A 39 10.41 5.73 7.76
C GLY A 39 11.60 6.41 7.07
N MET A 40 11.35 7.12 5.97
CA MET A 40 12.39 7.83 5.23
C MET A 40 13.03 8.95 6.03
N ILE A 41 12.23 9.83 6.65
CA ILE A 41 12.74 10.96 7.45
C ILE A 41 13.55 10.44 8.64
N PHE A 42 13.03 9.45 9.36
CA PHE A 42 13.72 8.86 10.50
C PHE A 42 15.05 8.26 10.09
N LEU A 43 15.05 7.40 9.07
CA LEU A 43 16.25 6.71 8.63
C LEU A 43 17.29 7.70 8.11
N TYR A 44 16.86 8.67 7.29
CA TYR A 44 17.76 9.69 6.76
C TYR A 44 18.36 10.56 7.87
N GLY A 45 17.54 11.03 8.80
CA GLY A 45 17.99 11.78 9.96
C GLY A 45 18.97 11.00 10.83
N PHE A 46 18.74 9.69 11.00
CA PHE A 46 19.67 8.81 11.71
C PHE A 46 21.03 8.70 11.01
N PHE A 47 21.06 8.53 9.68
CA PHE A 47 22.33 8.52 8.93
C PHE A 47 23.05 9.87 8.99
N GLN A 48 22.31 10.97 8.91
CA GLN A 48 22.89 12.30 9.05
C GLN A 48 23.51 12.51 10.43
N TRP A 49 22.83 12.06 11.48
CA TRP A 49 23.36 12.06 12.84
C TRP A 49 24.63 11.22 12.97
N LEU A 50 24.68 10.01 12.39
CA LEU A 50 25.89 9.17 12.37
C LEU A 50 27.07 9.82 11.63
N MET A 51 26.77 10.64 10.62
CA MET A 51 27.78 11.43 9.89
C MET A 51 28.23 12.70 10.63
N GLY A 52 27.69 12.97 11.82
CA GLY A 52 28.01 14.15 12.62
C GLY A 52 27.22 15.41 12.24
N ASN A 53 26.23 15.30 11.34
CA ASN A 53 25.36 16.41 10.99
C ASN A 53 24.23 16.51 12.03
N SER A 54 24.11 17.67 12.67
CA SER A 54 23.10 17.91 13.72
C SER A 54 21.76 18.44 13.19
N SER A 55 21.66 18.71 11.90
CA SER A 55 20.46 19.25 11.27
C SER A 55 20.23 18.67 9.88
N VAL A 56 18.95 18.53 9.52
CA VAL A 56 18.52 18.12 8.19
C VAL A 56 17.89 19.32 7.49
N PRO A 57 18.32 19.67 6.26
CA PRO A 57 17.70 20.72 5.47
C PRO A 57 16.21 20.47 5.26
N PHE A 58 15.38 21.50 5.52
CA PHE A 58 13.92 21.39 5.41
C PHE A 58 13.45 20.98 4.01
N GLN A 59 14.17 21.40 2.96
CA GLN A 59 13.88 21.03 1.58
C GLN A 59 13.94 19.51 1.35
N ILE A 60 14.86 18.81 2.04
CA ILE A 60 14.98 17.35 1.96
C ILE A 60 13.80 16.67 2.65
N LEU A 61 13.38 17.18 3.82
CA LEU A 61 12.20 16.68 4.52
C LEU A 61 10.93 16.86 3.66
N LEU A 62 10.77 18.01 3.01
CA LEU A 62 9.64 18.26 2.11
C LEU A 62 9.68 17.32 0.89
N GLY A 63 10.86 17.09 0.32
CA GLY A 63 11.05 16.12 -0.76
C GLY A 63 10.69 14.70 -0.36
N GLN A 64 11.10 14.25 0.82
CA GLN A 64 10.74 12.95 1.40
C GLN A 64 9.24 12.84 1.67
N MET A 65 8.62 13.93 2.14
CA MET A 65 7.17 14.00 2.36
C MET A 65 6.39 13.82 1.06
N ALA A 66 6.75 14.58 0.02
CA ALA A 66 6.13 14.47 -1.29
C ALA A 66 6.35 13.08 -1.91
N LEU A 67 7.58 12.56 -1.83
CA LEU A 67 7.92 11.24 -2.36
C LEU A 67 7.10 10.13 -1.70
N GLY A 68 6.98 10.13 -0.37
CA GLY A 68 6.23 9.06 0.32
C GLY A 68 4.76 9.03 -0.06
N TYR A 69 4.17 10.19 -0.37
CA TYR A 69 2.81 10.28 -0.89
C TYR A 69 2.71 9.77 -2.35
N VAL A 70 3.70 10.09 -3.19
CA VAL A 70 3.80 9.56 -4.55
C VAL A 70 3.95 8.04 -4.55
N ASP A 71 4.84 7.51 -3.70
CA ASP A 71 5.08 6.06 -3.57
C ASP A 71 3.80 5.33 -3.14
N ALA A 72 3.09 5.85 -2.15
CA ALA A 72 1.82 5.26 -1.68
C ALA A 72 0.78 5.21 -2.81
N TRP A 73 0.65 6.28 -3.61
CA TRP A 73 -0.26 6.31 -4.76
C TRP A 73 0.14 5.33 -5.86
N VAL A 74 1.43 5.23 -6.16
CA VAL A 74 1.95 4.33 -7.20
C VAL A 74 1.75 2.88 -6.78
N GLN A 75 2.05 2.57 -5.53
CA GLN A 75 1.77 1.27 -4.93
C GLN A 75 0.27 0.94 -4.95
N LYS A 76 -0.60 1.91 -4.67
CA LYS A 76 -2.05 1.74 -4.78
C LYS A 76 -2.49 1.53 -6.24
N ALA A 77 -1.91 2.26 -7.18
CA ALA A 77 -2.20 2.16 -8.61
C ALA A 77 -1.88 0.76 -9.17
N LEU A 78 -0.81 0.13 -8.67
CA LEU A 78 -0.45 -1.25 -9.02
C LEU A 78 -1.53 -2.28 -8.66
N PHE A 79 -2.50 -1.96 -7.81
CA PHE A 79 -3.60 -2.87 -7.43
C PHE A 79 -4.99 -2.26 -7.60
N PHE A 80 -5.11 -1.12 -8.30
CA PHE A 80 -6.36 -0.38 -8.44
C PHE A 80 -7.45 -1.12 -9.22
N GLY A 81 -7.10 -2.16 -9.99
CA GLY A 81 -8.06 -2.98 -10.70
C GLY A 81 -8.77 -3.97 -9.75
N GLU A 82 -10.09 -3.92 -9.69
CA GLU A 82 -10.93 -5.00 -9.14
C GLU A 82 -10.95 -6.20 -10.10
N LYS A 83 -9.78 -6.77 -10.39
CA LYS A 83 -9.64 -7.94 -11.27
C LYS A 83 -9.00 -9.07 -10.48
N SER A 84 -9.53 -10.28 -10.63
CA SER A 84 -8.78 -11.48 -10.24
C SER A 84 -7.49 -11.50 -11.04
N TYR A 85 -6.36 -11.35 -10.36
CA TYR A 85 -5.05 -11.44 -10.96
C TYR A 85 -4.65 -12.91 -11.08
N THR A 86 -3.97 -13.26 -12.16
CA THR A 86 -3.28 -14.56 -12.23
C THR A 86 -2.07 -14.56 -11.28
N ASP A 87 -1.62 -15.74 -10.83
CA ASP A 87 -0.46 -15.87 -9.92
C ASP A 87 0.78 -15.15 -10.46
N ARG A 88 1.00 -15.23 -11.78
CA ARG A 88 2.12 -14.56 -12.45
C ARG A 88 2.00 -13.03 -12.38
N GLU A 89 0.82 -12.48 -12.68
CA GLU A 89 0.59 -11.03 -12.61
C GLU A 89 0.71 -10.52 -11.19
N TYR A 90 0.19 -11.25 -10.20
CA TYR A 90 0.31 -10.89 -8.79
C TYR A 90 1.78 -10.84 -8.36
N ARG A 91 2.58 -11.84 -8.73
CA ARG A 91 4.01 -11.88 -8.41
C ARG A 91 4.78 -10.73 -9.08
N ILE A 92 4.50 -10.42 -10.35
CA ILE A 92 5.13 -9.30 -11.05
C ILE A 92 4.76 -7.97 -10.36
N ARG A 93 3.48 -7.78 -10.00
CA ARG A 93 3.03 -6.59 -9.29
C ARG A 93 3.68 -6.46 -7.92
N GLY A 94 3.87 -7.56 -7.18
CA GLY A 94 4.60 -7.55 -5.91
C GLY A 94 6.06 -7.12 -6.05
N VAL A 95 6.76 -7.60 -7.10
CA VAL A 95 8.12 -7.13 -7.42
C VAL A 95 8.11 -5.63 -7.74
N LEU A 96 7.19 -5.17 -8.59
CA LEU A 96 7.07 -3.75 -8.93
C LEU A 96 6.72 -2.88 -7.72
N TRP A 97 5.92 -3.40 -6.80
CA TRP A 97 5.50 -2.71 -5.57
C TRP A 97 6.69 -2.38 -4.66
N CYS A 98 7.74 -3.19 -4.69
CA CYS A 98 8.99 -2.94 -3.97
C CYS A 98 9.98 -2.13 -4.80
N MET A 99 10.17 -2.52 -6.08
CA MET A 99 11.22 -1.96 -6.93
C MET A 99 10.94 -0.51 -7.33
N VAL A 100 9.70 -0.16 -7.67
CA VAL A 100 9.37 1.17 -8.18
C VAL A 100 9.60 2.26 -7.12
N PRO A 101 9.09 2.14 -5.89
CA PRO A 101 9.37 3.11 -4.82
C PRO A 101 10.85 3.21 -4.45
N GLY A 102 11.57 2.07 -4.46
CA GLY A 102 13.01 2.07 -4.24
C GLY A 102 13.76 2.88 -5.31
N CYS A 103 13.44 2.67 -6.59
CA CYS A 103 14.00 3.44 -7.69
C CYS A 103 13.64 4.94 -7.61
N PHE A 104 12.41 5.26 -7.23
CA PHE A 104 11.98 6.66 -7.04
C PHE A 104 12.71 7.31 -5.88
N THR A 105 12.97 6.59 -4.79
CA THR A 105 13.76 7.09 -3.67
C THR A 105 15.19 7.40 -4.08
N VAL A 106 15.84 6.52 -4.84
CA VAL A 106 17.19 6.77 -5.37
C VAL A 106 17.19 7.99 -6.29
N ALA A 107 16.23 8.08 -7.23
CA ALA A 107 16.14 9.20 -8.15
C ALA A 107 15.91 10.54 -7.41
N ALA A 108 14.97 10.57 -6.45
CA ALA A 108 14.71 11.73 -5.62
C ALA A 108 15.91 12.10 -4.74
N GLY A 109 16.65 11.13 -4.23
CA GLY A 109 17.85 11.36 -3.44
C GLY A 109 18.99 11.98 -4.25
N ILE A 110 19.19 11.54 -5.50
CA ILE A 110 20.15 12.13 -6.44
C ILE A 110 19.72 13.56 -6.82
N LEU A 111 18.47 13.75 -7.22
CA LEU A 111 17.95 15.06 -7.65
C LEU A 111 17.89 16.07 -6.49
N GLY A 112 17.55 15.60 -5.30
CA GLY A 112 17.46 16.41 -4.08
C GLY A 112 18.80 16.59 -3.35
N GLY A 113 19.89 16.00 -3.86
CA GLY A 113 21.22 16.10 -3.26
C GLY A 113 21.28 15.59 -1.82
N TRP A 114 20.58 14.49 -1.51
CA TRP A 114 20.47 13.98 -0.13
C TRP A 114 21.82 13.55 0.44
N PHE A 115 22.74 13.08 -0.39
CA PHE A 115 24.11 12.69 -0.04
C PHE A 115 25.11 13.33 -1.01
N PRO A 116 25.50 14.61 -0.80
CA PRO A 116 26.30 15.37 -1.78
C PRO A 116 27.70 14.80 -2.06
N GLN A 117 28.30 14.16 -1.06
CA GLN A 117 29.65 13.59 -1.16
C GLN A 117 29.63 12.10 -1.54
N GLY A 118 28.42 11.51 -1.61
CA GLY A 118 28.21 10.08 -1.75
C GLY A 118 28.92 9.23 -0.69
N GLY A 119 28.92 7.91 -0.90
CA GLY A 119 29.75 6.98 -0.12
C GLY A 119 28.98 5.85 0.54
N ALA A 120 29.62 5.19 1.52
CA ALA A 120 29.06 3.98 2.13
C ALA A 120 27.71 4.23 2.81
N MET A 121 27.52 5.38 3.48
CA MET A 121 26.27 5.72 4.16
C MET A 121 25.09 5.88 3.21
N GLU A 122 25.32 6.42 2.01
CA GLU A 122 24.30 6.53 0.97
C GLU A 122 23.84 5.13 0.51
N LEU A 123 24.79 4.23 0.25
CA LEU A 123 24.48 2.85 -0.13
C LEU A 123 23.71 2.11 0.97
N TRP A 124 24.10 2.30 2.23
CA TRP A 124 23.37 1.73 3.37
C TRP A 124 21.96 2.28 3.49
N PHE A 125 21.77 3.60 3.32
CA PHE A 125 20.45 4.23 3.36
C PHE A 125 19.53 3.63 2.29
N TYR A 126 19.94 3.62 1.01
CA TYR A 126 19.10 3.07 -0.05
C TYR A 126 18.89 1.56 0.08
N GLY A 127 19.92 0.81 0.49
CA GLY A 127 19.80 -0.63 0.76
C GLY A 127 18.76 -0.94 1.84
N LEU A 128 18.77 -0.17 2.93
CA LEU A 128 17.78 -0.31 4.00
C LEU A 128 16.38 0.13 3.58
N ILE A 129 16.24 1.15 2.73
CA ILE A 129 14.95 1.52 2.13
C ILE A 129 14.38 0.39 1.26
N PHE A 130 15.21 -0.24 0.42
CA PHE A 130 14.79 -1.40 -0.37
C PHE A 130 14.38 -2.59 0.50
N ALA A 131 15.14 -2.85 1.57
CA ALA A 131 14.79 -3.88 2.54
C ALA A 131 13.46 -3.53 3.24
N TYR A 132 13.25 -2.27 3.62
CA TYR A 132 12.01 -1.78 4.21
C TYR A 132 10.80 -2.03 3.31
N PHE A 133 10.84 -1.64 2.03
CA PHE A 133 9.72 -1.88 1.10
C PHE A 133 9.45 -3.38 0.92
N THR A 134 10.51 -4.19 0.85
CA THR A 134 10.40 -5.65 0.73
C THR A 134 9.74 -6.26 1.96
N LEU A 135 10.17 -5.87 3.16
CA LEU A 135 9.60 -6.36 4.43
C LEU A 135 8.14 -5.91 4.59
N LEU A 136 7.83 -4.68 4.21
CA LEU A 136 6.47 -4.17 4.24
C LEU A 136 5.56 -4.95 3.28
N TRP A 137 6.03 -5.26 2.06
CA TRP A 137 5.31 -6.12 1.13
C TRP A 137 5.03 -7.51 1.72
N LEU A 138 6.05 -8.18 2.25
CA LEU A 138 5.91 -9.51 2.84
C LEU A 138 4.95 -9.51 4.04
N PHE A 139 4.99 -8.45 4.84
CA PHE A 139 4.06 -8.26 5.95
C PHE A 139 2.61 -8.13 5.44
N LEU A 140 2.37 -7.28 4.46
CA LEU A 140 1.05 -7.10 3.86
C LEU A 140 0.54 -8.39 3.22
N GLU A 141 1.37 -9.07 2.44
CA GLU A 141 1.02 -10.34 1.79
C GLU A 141 0.56 -11.37 2.83
N LYS A 142 1.30 -11.48 3.95
CA LYS A 142 0.93 -12.37 5.06
C LYS A 142 -0.39 -11.97 5.72
N VAL A 143 -0.60 -10.68 5.96
CA VAL A 143 -1.84 -10.16 6.56
C VAL A 143 -3.04 -10.42 5.64
N TYR A 144 -2.93 -10.06 4.35
CA TYR A 144 -4.01 -10.25 3.38
C TYR A 144 -4.34 -11.72 3.14
N ARG A 145 -3.34 -12.60 3.14
CA ARG A 145 -3.57 -14.05 3.02
C ARG A 145 -4.39 -14.58 4.19
N ARG A 146 -4.04 -14.15 5.41
CA ARG A 146 -4.77 -14.52 6.62
C ARG A 146 -6.21 -14.02 6.60
N GLU A 147 -6.43 -12.76 6.24
CA GLU A 147 -7.79 -12.20 6.11
C GLU A 147 -8.62 -12.97 5.08
N THR A 148 -8.00 -13.36 3.96
CA THR A 148 -8.67 -14.16 2.92
C THR A 148 -9.07 -15.54 3.44
N GLU A 149 -8.20 -16.20 4.20
CA GLU A 149 -8.49 -17.50 4.82
C GLU A 149 -9.64 -17.39 5.84
N GLU A 150 -9.66 -16.34 6.66
CA GLU A 150 -10.74 -16.07 7.63
C GLU A 150 -12.10 -15.81 6.92
N ILE A 151 -12.11 -15.03 5.85
CA ILE A 151 -13.34 -14.78 5.06
C ILE A 151 -13.85 -16.08 4.42
N ASN A 152 -12.96 -16.91 3.88
CA ASN A 152 -13.35 -18.19 3.28
C ASN A 152 -13.98 -19.13 4.32
N GLN A 153 -13.43 -19.20 5.53
CA GLN A 153 -14.02 -19.98 6.63
C GLN A 153 -15.43 -19.49 7.00
N LEU A 154 -15.64 -18.17 7.08
CA LEU A 154 -16.95 -17.58 7.36
C LEU A 154 -17.97 -17.87 6.24
N LEU A 155 -17.54 -17.88 4.98
CA LEU A 155 -18.40 -18.23 3.84
C LEU A 155 -18.77 -19.71 3.84
N GLU A 156 -17.84 -20.61 4.17
CA GLU A 156 -18.13 -22.03 4.33
C GLU A 156 -19.07 -22.32 5.49
N GLN A 157 -18.91 -21.62 6.62
CA GLN A 157 -19.84 -21.71 7.74
C GLN A 157 -21.25 -21.26 7.34
N ARG A 158 -21.40 -20.13 6.63
CA ARG A 158 -22.71 -19.69 6.12
C ARG A 158 -23.33 -20.70 5.15
N LYS A 159 -22.55 -21.24 4.21
CA LYS A 159 -23.03 -22.27 3.27
C LYS A 159 -23.54 -23.52 4.00
N ARG A 160 -22.80 -23.99 5.02
CA ARG A 160 -23.22 -25.13 5.85
C ARG A 160 -24.50 -24.84 6.63
N ASN A 161 -24.61 -23.66 7.24
CA ASN A 161 -25.80 -23.26 7.99
C ASN A 161 -27.05 -23.16 7.10
N VAL A 162 -26.92 -22.64 5.87
CA VAL A 162 -28.02 -22.58 4.91
C VAL A 162 -28.44 -23.98 4.43
N LYS A 163 -27.49 -24.88 4.15
CA LYS A 163 -27.80 -26.28 3.80
C LYS A 163 -28.53 -27.01 4.93
N GLY A 164 -28.04 -26.90 6.17
CA GLY A 164 -28.65 -27.55 7.32
C GLY A 164 -30.05 -27.02 7.68
N MET A 165 -30.37 -25.77 7.35
CA MET A 165 -31.74 -25.23 7.45
C MET A 165 -32.66 -25.75 6.34
N GLY A 166 -32.14 -25.99 5.13
CA GLY A 166 -32.91 -26.58 4.03
C GLY A 166 -33.32 -28.03 4.29
N GLU A 167 -32.44 -28.81 4.92
CA GLU A 167 -32.70 -30.22 5.29
C GLU A 167 -33.61 -30.39 6.51
N ARG A 168 -33.76 -29.36 7.36
CA ARG A 168 -34.70 -29.38 8.50
C ARG A 168 -36.13 -28.95 8.16
N ASN A 169 -36.33 -28.30 7.01
CA ASN A 169 -37.60 -27.74 6.59
C ASN A 169 -38.24 -28.48 5.39
N GLY A 170 -37.67 -29.61 4.97
CA GLY A 170 -38.23 -30.51 3.95
C GLY A 170 -38.53 -31.87 4.55
#